data_AF-A0A6P0RA50-F1
#
_entry.id   AF-A0A6P0RA50-F1
#
_cell.length_a   1.000
_cell.length_b   1.000
_cell.length_c   1.000
_cell.angle_alpha   90.00
_cell.angle_beta   90.00
_cell.angle_gamma   90.00
#
_symmetry.space_group_name_H-M   'P 1'
#
loop_
_entity.id
_entity.type
_entity.pdbx_description
1 polymer ?
#
loop_
_entity_poly.entity_id
_entity_poly.type
_entity_poly.pdbx_seq_one_letter_code
_entity_poly.pdbx_strand_id
1 'polypeptide(L)'
;MKRRNFLIGATAITLAEFLAGCQTQADLKIKLLKNTIPAQMLSKFRRELTSPAKLSFQPQESLSELFSLLQSWQRKLLLEKQNLSTNKTENIDIANLVTLGDYWLANAIKQELIQPLNSEALPRWKNLPKKWQELVKRDAQGYVDPQGKVWAAPYQWGTTLIAYRVDKFKTLGWEPKDWSDLWRSELKGNISLLNQAREIIGLTLKKLGKSYNTKNINEVENLKSELVKLNQQVKFYGSENYLQSLIIGDTWLAVGWSNDILPLLKTRKEIAAVVPQSGTALWANLWVKPAASDETSLTEKWIDFCWQPQIAEQMSLLTQFTSPILPEINQNKLTSEIKDNLLLLPPKEVIEKSEFLYPLEDNSIEQYRQLWQEIRMNKE
;
A
#
# COMPACT_ATOMS: atom_id res chain seq x y z
N MET A 1 24.79 16.28 32.98
CA MET A 1 26.18 16.13 32.49
C MET A 1 26.17 15.30 31.22
N LYS A 2 27.01 15.68 30.25
CA LYS A 2 27.04 15.26 28.85
C LYS A 2 27.73 13.90 28.63
N ARG A 3 27.39 13.30 27.48
CA ARG A 3 28.19 12.41 26.58
C ARG A 3 28.35 10.93 26.95
N ARG A 4 27.82 10.08 26.07
CA ARG A 4 28.64 9.33 25.09
C ARG A 4 27.75 8.76 23.96
N ASN A 5 27.73 9.46 22.83
CA ASN A 5 27.30 8.91 21.54
C ASN A 5 28.49 8.14 20.97
N PHE A 6 28.26 6.88 20.58
CA PHE A 6 29.21 6.12 19.79
C PHE A 6 28.76 6.16 18.32
N LEU A 7 29.64 6.71 17.49
CA LEU A 7 29.51 6.85 16.04
C LEU A 7 29.59 5.47 15.38
N ILE A 8 28.58 5.11 14.59
CA ILE A 8 28.75 4.19 13.46
C ILE A 8 28.37 4.96 12.21
N GLY A 9 29.40 5.28 11.43
CA GLY A 9 29.27 5.97 10.17
C GLY A 9 28.55 5.09 9.15
N ALA A 10 27.44 5.61 8.64
CA ALA A 10 27.02 5.40 7.27
C ALA A 10 26.90 6.79 6.67
N THR A 11 27.74 7.08 5.69
CA THR A 11 27.73 8.32 4.92
C THR A 11 26.35 8.53 4.30
N ALA A 12 25.55 9.39 4.92
CA ALA A 12 24.39 9.98 4.29
C ALA A 12 24.91 10.92 3.19
N ILE A 13 24.97 10.43 1.95
CA ILE A 13 25.10 11.33 0.81
C ILE A 13 23.75 11.99 0.62
N THR A 14 23.53 13.10 1.34
CA THR A 14 22.48 14.05 1.03
C THR A 14 22.86 14.75 -0.27
N LEU A 15 22.45 14.20 -1.41
CA LEU A 15 22.41 14.95 -2.66
C LEU A 15 21.18 15.87 -2.63
N ALA A 16 21.28 16.89 -1.78
CA ALA A 16 20.48 18.10 -1.87
C ALA A 16 21.32 19.10 -2.67
N GLU A 17 21.19 19.08 -4.00
CA GLU A 17 21.68 20.19 -4.82
C GLU A 17 20.68 21.34 -4.69
N PHE A 18 20.92 22.21 -3.71
CA PHE A 18 20.42 23.58 -3.72
C PHE A 18 21.30 24.39 -4.68
N LEU A 19 20.77 24.70 -5.86
CA LEU A 19 21.10 25.93 -6.56
C LEU A 19 19.83 26.78 -6.58
N ALA A 20 19.79 27.77 -5.69
CA ALA A 20 18.89 28.90 -5.83
C ALA A 20 19.34 29.70 -7.07
N GLY A 21 18.71 29.42 -8.21
CA GLY A 21 18.95 30.11 -9.47
C GLY A 21 18.02 29.57 -10.54
N CYS A 22 16.95 30.31 -10.84
CA CYS A 22 15.86 29.96 -11.78
C CYS A 22 15.20 28.59 -11.52
N GLN A 23 13.90 28.58 -11.20
CA GLN A 23 13.08 27.36 -11.28
C GLN A 23 13.11 26.83 -12.72
N THR A 24 14.12 26.04 -13.08
CA THR A 24 14.09 25.38 -14.38
C THR A 24 13.05 24.27 -14.29
N GLN A 25 12.00 24.41 -15.10
CA GLN A 25 10.94 23.43 -15.27
C GLN A 25 11.56 22.04 -15.48
N ALA A 26 11.23 21.09 -14.60
CA ALA A 26 11.63 19.70 -14.76
C ALA A 26 10.74 19.03 -15.81
N ASP A 27 11.32 18.19 -16.67
CA ASP A 27 10.63 17.47 -17.74
C ASP A 27 9.75 16.32 -17.20
N LEU A 28 10.11 15.80 -16.03
CA LEU A 28 9.33 14.84 -15.26
C LEU A 28 9.39 15.18 -13.77
N LYS A 29 8.23 15.36 -13.16
CA LYS A 29 8.06 15.60 -11.72
C LYS A 29 7.25 14.49 -11.09
N ILE A 30 7.77 13.88 -10.03
CA ILE A 30 7.10 12.81 -9.30
C ILE A 30 7.09 13.13 -7.81
N LYS A 31 5.90 13.15 -7.21
CA LYS A 31 5.72 13.16 -5.74
C LYS A 31 5.47 11.73 -5.30
N LEU A 32 6.36 11.17 -4.48
CA LEU A 32 6.34 9.75 -4.14
C LEU A 32 6.33 9.54 -2.63
N LEU A 33 5.80 8.41 -2.18
CA LEU A 33 5.92 8.05 -0.78
C LEU A 33 7.40 7.82 -0.43
N LYS A 34 7.85 8.36 0.68
CA LYS A 34 9.24 8.23 1.13
C LYS A 34 9.66 6.77 1.27
N ASN A 35 10.94 6.50 1.01
CA ASN A 35 11.55 5.16 1.07
C ASN A 35 10.98 4.10 0.10
N THR A 36 10.16 4.49 -0.88
CA THR A 36 9.60 3.54 -1.86
C THR A 36 10.45 3.35 -3.11
N ILE A 37 11.26 4.35 -3.49
CA ILE A 37 12.12 4.28 -4.69
C ILE A 37 13.58 4.54 -4.28
N PRO A 38 14.47 3.53 -4.38
CA PRO A 38 15.88 3.71 -4.08
C PRO A 38 16.57 4.67 -5.05
N ALA A 39 17.49 5.50 -4.56
CA ALA A 39 18.24 6.46 -5.40
C ALA A 39 18.97 5.80 -6.57
N GLN A 40 19.44 4.55 -6.38
CA GLN A 40 20.09 3.77 -7.43
C GLN A 40 19.17 3.49 -8.63
N MET A 41 17.86 3.34 -8.40
CA MET A 41 16.88 3.15 -9.47
C MET A 41 16.69 4.43 -10.28
N LEU A 42 16.74 5.59 -9.62
CA LEU A 42 16.70 6.89 -10.30
C LEU A 42 17.91 7.07 -11.21
N SER A 43 19.10 6.69 -10.75
CA SER A 43 20.32 6.72 -11.57
C SER A 43 20.25 5.76 -12.75
N LYS A 44 19.63 4.58 -12.59
CA LYS A 44 19.41 3.63 -13.69
C LYS A 44 18.45 4.19 -14.74
N PHE A 45 17.30 4.70 -14.30
CA PHE A 45 16.34 5.33 -15.19
C PHE A 45 16.96 6.47 -16.01
N ARG A 46 17.73 7.36 -15.38
CA ARG A 46 18.45 8.44 -16.09
C ARG A 46 19.36 7.93 -17.20
N ARG A 47 20.01 6.77 -17.02
CA ARG A 47 20.90 6.18 -18.04
C ARG A 47 20.15 5.50 -19.19
N GLU A 48 18.89 5.12 -18.98
CA GLU A 48 18.05 4.54 -20.04
C GLU A 48 17.39 5.59 -20.93
N LEU A 49 17.42 6.87 -20.53
CA LEU A 49 16.89 7.94 -21.35
C LEU A 49 17.82 8.21 -22.54
N THR A 50 17.24 8.22 -23.73
CA THR A 50 17.96 8.52 -24.99
C THR A 50 18.35 10.00 -25.13
N SER A 51 17.70 10.87 -24.36
CA SER A 51 17.96 12.31 -24.34
C SER A 51 18.06 12.79 -22.88
N PRO A 52 18.94 13.77 -22.58
CA PRO A 52 18.98 14.38 -21.26
C PRO A 52 17.61 14.95 -20.87
N ALA A 53 17.16 14.63 -19.65
CA ALA A 53 15.93 15.16 -19.08
C ALA A 53 16.14 15.56 -17.62
N LYS A 54 15.55 16.68 -17.21
CA LYS A 54 15.52 17.15 -15.83
C LYS A 54 14.43 16.40 -15.08
N LEU A 55 14.84 15.49 -14.20
CA LEU A 55 13.93 14.67 -13.41
C LEU A 55 13.90 15.14 -11.95
N SER A 56 12.70 15.41 -11.43
CA SER A 56 12.44 15.78 -10.05
C SER A 56 11.65 14.68 -9.34
N PHE A 57 12.25 14.08 -8.31
CA PHE A 57 11.61 13.08 -7.45
C PHE A 57 11.57 13.62 -6.03
N GLN A 58 10.38 13.84 -5.51
CA GLN A 58 10.16 14.56 -4.25
C GLN A 58 9.42 13.65 -3.25
N PRO A 59 10.13 13.05 -2.29
CA PRO A 59 9.51 12.17 -1.30
C PRO A 59 8.56 12.94 -0.38
N GLN A 60 7.43 12.31 -0.02
CA GLN A 60 6.43 12.80 0.93
C GLN A 60 6.32 11.81 2.09
N GLU A 61 5.97 12.29 3.29
CA GLU A 61 6.01 11.47 4.51
C GLU A 61 4.83 10.51 4.59
N SER A 62 3.68 10.86 4.00
CA SER A 62 2.48 10.01 4.04
C SER A 62 1.66 10.00 2.75
N LEU A 63 0.87 8.94 2.59
CA LEU A 63 -0.15 8.87 1.54
C LEU A 63 -1.20 9.99 1.70
N SER A 64 -1.56 10.36 2.93
CA SER A 64 -2.49 11.47 3.23
C SER A 64 -2.06 12.80 2.65
N GLU A 65 -0.79 13.14 2.82
CA GLU A 65 -0.21 14.35 2.22
C GLU A 65 -0.30 14.31 0.69
N LEU A 66 0.04 13.17 0.08
CA LEU A 66 -0.05 12.98 -1.38
C LEU A 66 -1.49 13.14 -1.91
N PHE A 67 -2.49 12.65 -1.17
CA PHE A 67 -3.90 12.83 -1.56
C PHE A 67 -4.40 14.27 -1.36
N SER A 68 -4.01 14.91 -0.26
CA SER A 68 -4.32 16.33 -0.04
C SER A 68 -3.69 17.22 -1.11
N LEU A 69 -2.49 16.87 -1.61
CA LEU A 69 -1.88 17.54 -2.76
C LEU A 69 -2.77 17.44 -4.01
N LEU A 70 -3.24 16.23 -4.35
CA LEU A 70 -4.17 16.02 -5.47
C LEU A 70 -5.44 16.89 -5.33
N GLN A 71 -6.03 16.94 -4.14
CA GLN A 71 -7.20 17.80 -3.87
C GLN A 71 -6.89 19.30 -4.04
N SER A 72 -5.72 19.74 -3.58
CA SER A 72 -5.30 21.14 -3.71
C SER A 72 -5.12 21.54 -5.17
N TRP A 73 -4.54 20.67 -5.99
CA TRP A 73 -4.32 20.91 -7.42
C TRP A 73 -5.63 20.92 -8.19
N GLN A 74 -6.57 20.02 -7.88
CA GLN A 74 -7.88 20.02 -8.51
C GLN A 74 -8.67 21.29 -8.18
N ARG A 75 -8.63 21.75 -6.91
CA ARG A 75 -9.27 23.02 -6.52
C ARG A 75 -8.72 24.20 -7.31
N LYS A 76 -7.39 24.27 -7.48
CA LYS A 76 -6.75 25.31 -8.29
C LYS A 76 -7.21 25.26 -9.74
N LEU A 77 -7.19 24.07 -10.36
CA LEU A 77 -7.65 23.87 -11.74
C LEU A 77 -9.09 24.36 -11.94
N LEU A 78 -9.98 24.09 -10.98
CA LEU A 78 -11.36 24.56 -11.03
C LEU A 78 -11.49 26.09 -10.90
N LEU A 79 -10.70 26.72 -10.02
CA LEU A 79 -10.69 28.17 -9.87
C LEU A 79 -10.16 28.89 -11.11
N GLU A 80 -9.12 28.34 -11.74
CA GLU A 80 -8.56 28.86 -13.00
C GLU A 80 -9.59 28.75 -14.14
N LYS A 81 -10.29 27.61 -14.26
CA LYS A 81 -11.37 27.43 -15.24
C LYS A 81 -12.54 28.40 -15.06
N GLN A 82 -12.77 28.89 -13.85
CA GLN A 82 -13.85 29.84 -13.52
C GLN A 82 -13.41 31.31 -13.62
N ASN A 83 -12.17 31.61 -14.03
CA ASN A 83 -11.58 32.96 -14.02
C ASN A 83 -11.63 33.64 -12.63
N LEU A 84 -11.72 32.84 -11.56
CA LEU A 84 -11.76 33.32 -10.16
C LEU A 84 -10.36 33.38 -9.53
N SER A 85 -9.30 33.17 -10.33
CA SER A 85 -7.92 33.25 -9.85
C SER A 85 -7.59 34.71 -9.50
N THR A 86 -7.38 34.98 -8.21
CA THR A 86 -6.87 36.27 -7.75
C THR A 86 -5.37 36.36 -8.04
N ASN A 87 -4.87 37.57 -8.35
CA ASN A 87 -3.49 37.90 -8.76
C ASN A 87 -2.37 37.54 -7.73
N LYS A 88 -2.63 36.68 -6.76
CA LYS A 88 -1.65 36.02 -5.88
C LYS A 88 -1.74 34.51 -6.06
N THR A 89 -1.61 34.01 -7.28
CA THR A 89 -1.49 32.57 -7.50
C THR A 89 -0.06 32.16 -7.19
N GLU A 90 0.16 31.58 -6.02
CA GLU A 90 1.39 30.84 -5.74
C GLU A 90 1.65 29.87 -6.90
N ASN A 91 2.89 29.84 -7.38
CA ASN A 91 3.31 28.92 -8.43
C ASN A 91 3.29 27.49 -7.85
N ILE A 92 2.12 26.84 -7.85
CA ILE A 92 1.97 25.49 -7.30
C ILE A 92 2.66 24.49 -8.22
N ASP A 93 3.67 23.81 -7.66
CA ASP A 93 4.46 22.78 -8.33
C ASP A 93 3.63 21.49 -8.52
N ILE A 94 2.86 21.41 -9.61
CA ILE A 94 2.08 20.22 -9.98
C ILE A 94 3.02 19.15 -10.53
N ALA A 95 2.88 17.92 -10.00
CA ALA A 95 3.65 16.77 -10.46
C ALA A 95 2.97 16.06 -11.65
N ASN A 96 3.76 15.36 -12.47
CA ASN A 96 3.23 14.50 -13.52
C ASN A 96 2.74 13.15 -12.97
N LEU A 97 3.41 12.63 -11.93
CA LEU A 97 2.98 11.42 -11.21
C LEU A 97 2.96 11.62 -9.71
N VAL A 98 2.02 10.95 -9.06
CA VAL A 98 1.86 10.91 -7.61
C VAL A 98 1.72 9.46 -7.17
N THR A 99 2.32 9.09 -6.04
CA THR A 99 2.00 7.83 -5.36
C THR A 99 0.63 7.92 -4.71
N LEU A 100 -0.23 6.94 -4.96
CA LEU A 100 -1.55 6.78 -4.32
C LEU A 100 -1.70 5.35 -3.79
N GLY A 101 -2.20 5.18 -2.57
CA GLY A 101 -2.62 3.86 -2.08
C GLY A 101 -3.90 3.40 -2.77
N ASP A 102 -3.99 2.12 -3.12
CA ASP A 102 -5.10 1.54 -3.89
C ASP A 102 -6.47 1.77 -3.25
N TYR A 103 -6.53 1.75 -1.92
CA TYR A 103 -7.74 2.05 -1.16
C TYR A 103 -8.36 3.43 -1.50
N TRP A 104 -7.55 4.40 -1.94
CA TRP A 104 -8.01 5.76 -2.26
C TRP A 104 -8.28 5.98 -3.74
N LEU A 105 -8.02 4.98 -4.60
CA LEU A 105 -8.19 5.11 -6.05
C LEU A 105 -9.63 5.48 -6.42
N ALA A 106 -10.62 4.78 -5.89
CA ALA A 106 -12.03 5.04 -6.20
C ALA A 106 -12.42 6.48 -5.84
N ASN A 107 -11.99 6.96 -4.67
CA ASN A 107 -12.29 8.30 -4.21
C ASN A 107 -11.56 9.38 -5.03
N ALA A 108 -10.32 9.13 -5.43
CA ALA A 108 -9.57 10.03 -6.32
C ALA A 108 -10.25 10.19 -7.69
N ILE A 109 -10.82 9.11 -8.23
CA ILE A 109 -11.59 9.12 -9.48
C ILE A 109 -12.90 9.88 -9.29
N LYS A 110 -13.69 9.53 -8.26
CA LYS A 110 -14.99 10.16 -7.97
C LYS A 110 -14.89 11.67 -7.71
N GLN A 111 -13.77 12.13 -7.16
CA GLN A 111 -13.47 13.55 -6.93
C GLN A 111 -12.75 14.22 -8.13
N GLU A 112 -12.58 13.51 -9.25
CA GLU A 112 -11.91 14.00 -10.46
C GLU A 112 -10.48 14.52 -10.21
N LEU A 113 -9.77 13.95 -9.23
CA LEU A 113 -8.44 14.41 -8.84
C LEU A 113 -7.33 13.95 -9.77
N ILE A 114 -7.60 12.89 -10.52
CA ILE A 114 -6.67 12.19 -11.39
C ILE A 114 -7.27 12.02 -12.78
N GLN A 115 -6.43 11.66 -13.74
CA GLN A 115 -6.83 11.34 -15.11
C GLN A 115 -6.30 9.96 -15.51
N PRO A 116 -6.95 9.27 -16.46
CA PRO A 116 -6.54 7.94 -16.88
C PRO A 116 -5.16 7.94 -17.57
N LEU A 117 -4.46 6.81 -17.46
CA LEU A 117 -3.22 6.52 -18.17
C LEU A 117 -3.52 5.95 -19.56
N ASN A 118 -2.61 6.20 -20.50
CA ASN A 118 -2.64 5.53 -21.80
C ASN A 118 -1.95 4.15 -21.70
N SER A 119 -2.73 3.09 -21.55
CA SER A 119 -2.17 1.73 -21.45
C SER A 119 -1.53 1.21 -22.74
N GLU A 120 -1.86 1.77 -23.91
CA GLU A 120 -1.21 1.41 -25.18
C GLU A 120 0.25 1.89 -25.23
N ALA A 121 0.56 2.97 -24.50
CA ALA A 121 1.91 3.48 -24.33
C ALA A 121 2.72 2.74 -23.26
N LEU A 122 2.15 1.70 -22.63
CA LEU A 122 2.78 0.89 -21.59
C LEU A 122 2.97 -0.56 -22.09
N PRO A 123 4.07 -0.88 -22.79
CA PRO A 123 4.22 -2.18 -23.45
C PRO A 123 4.23 -3.38 -22.48
N ARG A 124 4.65 -3.17 -21.22
CA ARG A 124 4.62 -4.19 -20.16
C ARG A 124 3.30 -4.29 -19.41
N TRP A 125 2.30 -3.44 -19.70
CA TRP A 125 0.97 -3.53 -19.09
C TRP A 125 0.38 -4.95 -19.19
N LYS A 126 0.48 -5.56 -20.39
CA LYS A 126 0.00 -6.93 -20.65
C LYS A 126 0.71 -8.02 -19.85
N ASN A 127 1.88 -7.73 -19.27
CA ASN A 127 2.66 -8.67 -18.47
C ASN A 127 2.26 -8.62 -16.99
N LEU A 128 1.46 -7.63 -16.57
CA LEU A 128 0.96 -7.60 -15.20
C LEU A 128 -0.06 -8.73 -14.99
N PRO A 129 -0.08 -9.38 -13.82
CA PRO A 129 -1.11 -10.35 -13.49
C PRO A 129 -2.51 -9.72 -13.58
N LYS A 130 -3.50 -10.50 -14.03
CA LYS A 130 -4.88 -10.03 -14.25
C LYS A 130 -5.46 -9.28 -13.04
N LYS A 131 -5.21 -9.78 -11.83
CA LYS A 131 -5.69 -9.17 -10.57
C LYS A 131 -5.19 -7.72 -10.38
N TRP A 132 -3.97 -7.40 -10.83
CA TRP A 132 -3.42 -6.03 -10.78
C TRP A 132 -3.96 -5.15 -11.91
N GLN A 133 -4.26 -5.74 -13.08
CA GLN A 133 -4.96 -5.02 -14.15
C GLN A 133 -6.39 -4.66 -13.71
N GLU A 134 -7.13 -5.62 -13.17
CA GLU A 134 -8.47 -5.44 -12.60
C GLU A 134 -8.49 -4.42 -11.47
N LEU A 135 -7.43 -4.35 -10.65
CA LEU A 135 -7.31 -3.35 -9.59
C LEU A 135 -7.33 -1.91 -10.10
N VAL A 136 -6.91 -1.63 -11.33
CA VAL A 136 -6.75 -0.24 -11.80
C VAL A 136 -7.62 0.10 -13.01
N LYS A 137 -8.33 -0.88 -13.58
CA LYS A 137 -9.40 -0.63 -14.54
C LYS A 137 -10.67 -0.22 -13.82
N ARG A 138 -11.14 1.01 -14.09
CA ARG A 138 -12.26 1.64 -13.38
C ARG A 138 -13.19 2.41 -14.30
N ASP A 139 -14.45 2.48 -13.91
CA ASP A 139 -15.42 3.43 -14.48
C ASP A 139 -15.16 4.87 -13.95
N ALA A 140 -16.01 5.81 -14.32
CA ALA A 140 -15.90 7.22 -13.90
C ALA A 140 -16.34 7.44 -12.43
N GLN A 141 -16.97 6.46 -11.80
CA GLN A 141 -17.41 6.48 -10.42
C GLN A 141 -16.37 5.83 -9.49
N GLY A 142 -15.33 5.24 -10.06
CA GLY A 142 -14.23 4.60 -9.35
C GLY A 142 -14.49 3.13 -9.00
N TYR A 143 -15.49 2.47 -9.59
CA TYR A 143 -15.75 1.03 -9.42
C TYR A 143 -14.96 0.20 -10.42
N VAL A 144 -14.67 -1.06 -10.06
CA VAL A 144 -13.98 -2.03 -10.93
C VAL A 144 -14.81 -2.24 -12.19
N ASP A 145 -14.23 -1.98 -13.35
CA ASP A 145 -14.88 -2.17 -14.64
C ASP A 145 -13.88 -2.75 -15.66
N PRO A 146 -14.08 -3.99 -16.15
CA PRO A 146 -13.25 -4.58 -17.20
C PRO A 146 -13.23 -3.81 -18.52
N GLN A 147 -14.25 -2.99 -18.82
CA GLN A 147 -14.31 -2.12 -19.99
C GLN A 147 -13.87 -0.69 -19.69
N GLY A 148 -13.65 -0.38 -18.40
CA GLY A 148 -13.23 0.91 -17.91
C GLY A 148 -11.81 1.30 -18.35
N LYS A 149 -11.48 2.57 -18.09
CA LYS A 149 -10.15 3.12 -18.38
C LYS A 149 -9.13 2.62 -17.35
N VAL A 150 -7.85 2.67 -17.70
CA VAL A 150 -6.74 2.40 -16.76
C VAL A 150 -6.45 3.69 -16.01
N TRP A 151 -6.72 3.75 -14.71
CA TRP A 151 -6.57 4.99 -13.92
C TRP A 151 -5.26 5.09 -13.15
N ALA A 152 -4.53 4.00 -13.06
CA ALA A 152 -3.31 3.95 -12.27
C ALA A 152 -2.38 2.82 -12.75
N ALA A 153 -1.13 2.90 -12.35
CA ALA A 153 -0.12 1.87 -12.62
C ALA A 153 0.43 1.34 -11.29
N PRO A 154 0.11 0.09 -10.88
CA PRO A 154 0.64 -0.46 -9.63
C PRO A 154 2.16 -0.62 -9.74
N TYR A 155 2.90 -0.31 -8.69
CA TYR A 155 4.36 -0.48 -8.68
C TYR A 155 4.89 -1.18 -7.43
N GLN A 156 4.11 -1.19 -6.34
CA GLN A 156 4.36 -2.00 -5.16
C GLN A 156 3.06 -2.64 -4.71
N TRP A 157 3.18 -3.81 -4.11
CA TRP A 157 2.11 -4.45 -3.38
C TRP A 157 2.64 -5.20 -2.18
N GLY A 158 1.71 -5.57 -1.30
CA GLY A 158 1.97 -6.49 -0.21
C GLY A 158 0.69 -7.04 0.36
N THR A 159 0.83 -7.68 1.51
CA THR A 159 -0.23 -8.39 2.23
C THR A 159 -0.47 -7.79 3.61
N THR A 160 -1.65 -8.06 4.18
CA THR A 160 -1.88 -7.96 5.62
C THR A 160 -1.41 -9.26 6.29
N LEU A 161 -0.58 -9.13 7.32
CA LEU A 161 0.12 -10.22 8.00
C LEU A 161 -0.34 -10.37 9.46
N ILE A 162 -0.06 -11.54 10.01
CA ILE A 162 -0.02 -11.77 11.45
C ILE A 162 1.44 -11.67 11.88
N ALA A 163 1.79 -10.72 12.75
CA ALA A 163 3.08 -10.64 13.42
C ALA A 163 2.93 -11.10 14.88
N TYR A 164 3.88 -11.88 15.40
CA TYR A 164 3.76 -12.47 16.73
C TYR A 164 5.12 -12.61 17.43
N ARG A 165 5.08 -12.66 18.76
CA ARG A 165 6.25 -12.84 19.61
C ARG A 165 6.64 -14.31 19.73
N VAL A 166 7.81 -14.67 19.24
CA VAL A 166 8.32 -16.05 19.20
C VAL A 166 8.43 -16.65 20.60
N ASP A 167 8.88 -15.88 21.60
CA ASP A 167 9.01 -16.34 22.98
C ASP A 167 7.67 -16.72 23.62
N LYS A 168 6.62 -15.95 23.32
CA LYS A 168 5.27 -16.19 23.82
C LYS A 168 4.65 -17.43 23.18
N PHE A 169 4.75 -17.53 21.86
CA PHE A 169 4.16 -18.65 21.11
C PHE A 169 4.90 -19.97 21.34
N LYS A 170 6.21 -19.94 21.59
CA LYS A 170 6.96 -21.11 22.07
C LYS A 170 6.41 -21.64 23.40
N THR A 171 6.01 -20.75 24.31
CA THR A 171 5.40 -21.14 25.59
C THR A 171 4.02 -21.76 25.39
N LEU A 172 3.25 -21.26 24.42
CA LEU A 172 1.94 -21.81 24.06
C LEU A 172 2.04 -23.16 23.31
N GLY A 173 3.19 -23.50 22.74
CA GLY A 173 3.40 -24.75 22.03
C GLY A 173 2.82 -24.80 20.61
N TRP A 174 2.54 -23.64 20.00
CA TRP A 174 2.04 -23.53 18.63
C TRP A 174 2.45 -22.19 17.99
N GLU A 175 2.32 -22.08 16.67
CA GLU A 175 2.61 -20.86 15.90
C GLU A 175 1.40 -20.47 15.04
N PRO A 176 1.11 -19.16 14.85
CA PRO A 176 0.03 -18.72 13.98
C PRO A 176 0.22 -19.19 12.55
N LYS A 177 -0.88 -19.60 11.92
CA LYS A 177 -0.93 -20.05 10.52
C LYS A 177 -2.04 -19.38 9.74
N ASP A 178 -3.15 -19.05 10.40
CA ASP A 178 -4.32 -18.51 9.71
C ASP A 178 -5.17 -17.59 10.60
N TRP A 179 -6.15 -16.89 10.00
CA TRP A 179 -7.02 -15.96 10.72
C TRP A 179 -7.79 -16.60 11.88
N SER A 180 -8.15 -17.88 11.76
CA SER A 180 -8.85 -18.61 12.82
C SER A 180 -8.09 -18.64 14.14
N ASP A 181 -6.75 -18.55 14.09
CA ASP A 181 -5.91 -18.57 15.30
C ASP A 181 -6.14 -17.35 16.20
N LEU A 182 -6.66 -16.24 15.66
CA LEU A 182 -6.97 -15.04 16.44
C LEU A 182 -8.10 -15.26 17.47
N TRP A 183 -8.88 -16.34 17.33
CA TRP A 183 -10.02 -16.66 18.22
C TRP A 183 -9.64 -17.58 19.39
N ARG A 184 -8.37 -17.94 19.53
CA ARG A 184 -7.90 -18.83 20.58
C ARG A 184 -7.93 -18.13 21.93
N SER A 185 -8.50 -18.79 22.94
CA SER A 185 -8.80 -18.17 24.25
C SER A 185 -7.54 -17.76 25.01
N GLU A 186 -6.41 -18.40 24.74
CA GLU A 186 -5.10 -18.07 25.32
C GLU A 186 -4.60 -16.68 24.87
N LEU A 187 -5.16 -16.13 23.78
CA LEU A 187 -4.78 -14.81 23.26
C LEU A 187 -5.60 -13.66 23.87
N LYS A 188 -6.49 -13.94 24.83
CA LYS A 188 -7.39 -12.93 25.40
C LYS A 188 -6.63 -11.74 25.96
N GLY A 189 -6.90 -10.54 25.42
CA GLY A 189 -6.25 -9.29 25.83
C GLY A 189 -4.80 -9.15 25.37
N ASN A 190 -4.33 -10.00 24.45
CA ASN A 190 -2.94 -10.01 23.97
C ASN A 190 -2.84 -9.75 22.46
N ILE A 191 -3.91 -9.29 21.79
CA ILE A 191 -3.92 -8.97 20.36
C ILE A 191 -4.04 -7.47 20.13
N SER A 192 -3.22 -6.90 19.25
CA SER A 192 -3.44 -5.57 18.65
C SER A 192 -3.88 -5.70 17.20
N LEU A 193 -4.94 -5.00 16.79
CA LEU A 193 -5.46 -5.04 15.42
C LEU A 193 -5.45 -3.66 14.75
N LEU A 194 -5.51 -3.64 13.41
CA LEU A 194 -5.71 -2.41 12.64
C LEU A 194 -7.07 -1.78 12.98
N ASN A 195 -7.11 -0.45 13.13
CA ASN A 195 -8.37 0.27 13.30
C ASN A 195 -9.05 0.57 11.94
N GLN A 196 -9.36 -0.48 11.18
CA GLN A 196 -9.99 -0.36 9.86
C GLN A 196 -11.08 -1.41 9.67
N ALA A 197 -12.33 -0.94 9.47
CA ALA A 197 -13.50 -1.80 9.35
C ALA A 197 -13.36 -2.86 8.25
N ARG A 198 -12.91 -2.47 7.04
CA ARG A 198 -12.77 -3.38 5.90
C ARG A 198 -11.72 -4.47 6.12
N GLU A 199 -10.63 -4.17 6.85
CA GLU A 199 -9.60 -5.13 7.21
C GLU A 199 -10.13 -6.15 8.24
N ILE A 200 -10.74 -5.67 9.33
CA ILE A 200 -11.14 -6.54 10.45
C ILE A 200 -12.40 -7.35 10.15
N ILE A 201 -13.39 -6.73 9.50
CA ILE A 201 -14.56 -7.46 9.03
C ILE A 201 -14.13 -8.43 7.93
N GLY A 202 -13.24 -8.00 7.03
CA GLY A 202 -12.73 -8.83 5.94
C GLY A 202 -11.95 -10.07 6.38
N LEU A 203 -11.03 -9.96 7.34
CA LEU A 203 -10.33 -11.13 7.88
C LEU A 203 -11.29 -12.09 8.60
N THR A 204 -12.36 -11.56 9.20
CA THR A 204 -13.39 -12.38 9.83
C THR A 204 -14.24 -13.11 8.78
N LEU A 205 -14.55 -12.42 7.67
CA LEU A 205 -15.19 -13.02 6.50
C LEU A 205 -14.32 -14.15 5.94
N LYS A 206 -12.99 -13.98 5.85
CA LYS A 206 -12.09 -15.06 5.42
C LYS A 206 -12.11 -16.26 6.34
N LYS A 207 -12.08 -16.06 7.66
CA LYS A 207 -12.27 -17.15 8.63
C LYS A 207 -13.57 -17.91 8.38
N LEU A 208 -14.63 -17.23 7.94
CA LEU A 208 -15.93 -17.81 7.59
C LEU A 208 -16.00 -18.35 6.15
N GLY A 209 -14.89 -18.40 5.42
CA GLY A 209 -14.85 -18.86 4.03
C GLY A 209 -15.50 -17.90 3.03
N LYS A 210 -15.67 -16.63 3.39
CA LYS A 210 -16.25 -15.56 2.56
C LYS A 210 -15.16 -14.60 2.05
N SER A 211 -15.55 -13.75 1.10
CA SER A 211 -14.67 -12.75 0.47
C SER A 211 -14.56 -11.48 1.33
N TYR A 212 -13.40 -10.81 1.30
CA TYR A 212 -13.23 -9.44 1.83
C TYR A 212 -14.17 -8.40 1.18
N ASN A 213 -14.66 -8.72 -0.02
CA ASN A 213 -15.51 -7.89 -0.86
C ASN A 213 -16.97 -8.34 -0.86
N THR A 214 -17.40 -9.06 0.19
CA THR A 214 -18.81 -9.46 0.37
C THR A 214 -19.70 -8.21 0.41
N LYS A 215 -20.62 -8.06 -0.55
CA LYS A 215 -21.47 -6.86 -0.69
C LYS A 215 -22.52 -6.73 0.41
N ASN A 216 -23.20 -7.83 0.76
CA ASN A 216 -24.24 -7.84 1.79
C ASN A 216 -23.76 -8.61 3.01
N ILE A 217 -23.16 -7.91 3.97
CA ILE A 217 -22.59 -8.56 5.16
C ILE A 217 -23.64 -8.92 6.20
N ASN A 218 -24.85 -8.33 6.11
CA ASN A 218 -25.95 -8.62 7.02
C ASN A 218 -26.53 -10.03 6.82
N GLU A 219 -26.32 -10.63 5.64
CA GLU A 219 -26.73 -12.00 5.33
C GLU A 219 -25.66 -13.04 5.70
N VAL A 220 -24.50 -12.61 6.18
CA VAL A 220 -23.43 -13.54 6.55
C VAL A 220 -23.71 -14.10 7.94
N GLU A 221 -24.15 -15.36 7.97
CA GLU A 221 -24.36 -16.11 9.20
C GLU A 221 -23.11 -16.05 10.10
N ASN A 222 -23.34 -15.84 11.39
CA ASN A 222 -22.32 -15.79 12.43
C ASN A 222 -21.29 -14.66 12.32
N LEU A 223 -21.33 -13.77 11.33
CA LEU A 223 -20.32 -12.70 11.19
C LEU A 223 -20.24 -11.82 12.45
N LYS A 224 -21.39 -11.33 12.91
CA LYS A 224 -21.46 -10.48 14.09
C LYS A 224 -20.98 -11.20 15.35
N SER A 225 -21.42 -12.44 15.57
CA SER A 225 -21.02 -13.21 16.76
C SER A 225 -19.53 -13.52 16.75
N GLU A 226 -18.95 -13.84 15.59
CA GLU A 226 -17.51 -14.03 15.45
C GLU A 226 -16.72 -12.74 15.65
N LEU A 227 -17.20 -11.59 15.18
CA LEU A 227 -16.58 -10.29 15.47
C LEU A 227 -16.61 -9.94 16.95
N VAL A 228 -17.71 -10.22 17.67
CA VAL A 228 -17.79 -10.04 19.12
C VAL A 228 -16.75 -10.92 19.82
N LYS A 229 -16.66 -12.20 19.45
CA LYS A 229 -15.65 -13.12 20.01
C LYS A 229 -14.22 -12.64 19.72
N LEU A 230 -13.94 -12.15 18.52
CA LEU A 230 -12.64 -11.57 18.17
C LEU A 230 -12.37 -10.36 19.06
N ASN A 231 -13.33 -9.44 19.18
CA ASN A 231 -13.20 -8.23 19.97
C ASN A 231 -12.83 -8.52 21.43
N GLN A 232 -13.34 -9.60 22.01
CA GLN A 232 -12.95 -10.06 23.36
C GLN A 232 -11.48 -10.49 23.47
N GLN A 233 -10.84 -10.90 22.37
CA GLN A 233 -9.42 -11.22 22.33
C GLN A 233 -8.54 -9.96 22.19
N VAL A 234 -9.09 -8.89 21.61
CA VAL A 234 -8.35 -7.69 21.23
C VAL A 234 -8.12 -6.78 22.44
N LYS A 235 -6.87 -6.42 22.64
CA LYS A 235 -6.46 -5.42 23.63
C LYS A 235 -6.82 -4.01 23.17
N PHE A 236 -6.47 -3.68 21.93
CA PHE A 236 -6.83 -2.41 21.30
C PHE A 236 -6.74 -2.50 19.78
N TYR A 237 -7.31 -1.48 19.14
CA TYR A 237 -7.20 -1.25 17.71
C TYR A 237 -6.45 0.05 17.45
N GLY A 238 -5.50 0.05 16.53
CA GLY A 238 -4.72 1.24 16.17
C GLY A 238 -4.37 1.30 14.69
N SER A 239 -4.15 2.49 14.16
CA SER A 239 -3.72 2.68 12.76
C SER A 239 -2.24 3.01 12.62
N GLU A 240 -1.58 3.46 13.68
CA GLU A 240 -0.17 3.90 13.65
C GLU A 240 0.69 3.12 14.65
N ASN A 241 0.19 2.91 15.87
CA ASN A 241 0.97 2.34 16.97
C ASN A 241 0.67 0.86 17.23
N TYR A 242 0.00 0.17 16.31
CA TYR A 242 -0.46 -1.22 16.51
C TYR A 242 0.71 -2.21 16.65
N LEU A 243 1.88 -1.92 16.08
CA LEU A 243 3.12 -2.71 16.27
C LEU A 243 3.89 -2.35 17.54
N GLN A 244 3.73 -1.14 18.08
CA GLN A 244 4.53 -0.68 19.22
C GLN A 244 4.27 -1.56 20.45
N SER A 245 3.02 -1.97 20.69
CA SER A 245 2.66 -2.88 21.77
C SER A 245 3.30 -4.27 21.61
N LEU A 246 3.40 -4.77 20.37
CA LEU A 246 4.06 -6.04 20.08
C LEU A 246 5.56 -5.95 20.39
N ILE A 247 6.19 -4.86 19.98
CA ILE A 247 7.62 -4.59 20.19
C ILE A 247 7.96 -4.57 21.67
N ILE A 248 7.18 -3.85 22.49
CA ILE A 248 7.43 -3.77 23.94
C ILE A 248 6.91 -4.98 24.73
N GLY A 249 6.22 -5.92 24.06
CA GLY A 249 5.69 -7.14 24.67
C GLY A 249 4.38 -6.97 25.44
N ASP A 250 3.69 -5.85 25.24
CA ASP A 250 2.36 -5.57 25.81
C ASP A 250 1.23 -6.31 25.07
N THR A 251 1.44 -6.64 23.80
CA THR A 251 0.67 -7.64 23.05
C THR A 251 1.59 -8.77 22.58
N TRP A 252 1.03 -9.94 22.33
CA TRP A 252 1.77 -11.12 21.85
C TRP A 252 1.62 -11.31 20.35
N LEU A 253 0.55 -10.75 19.77
CA LEU A 253 0.21 -10.82 18.36
C LEU A 253 -0.30 -9.45 17.89
N ALA A 254 0.07 -9.08 16.68
CA ALA A 254 -0.47 -7.94 15.96
C ALA A 254 -0.91 -8.35 14.55
N VAL A 255 -1.99 -7.76 14.04
CA VAL A 255 -2.33 -7.81 12.61
C VAL A 255 -1.99 -6.46 11.98
N GLY A 256 -1.31 -6.49 10.84
CA GLY A 256 -0.82 -5.28 10.21
C GLY A 256 -0.29 -5.47 8.81
N TRP A 257 0.15 -4.37 8.19
CA TRP A 257 0.60 -4.42 6.83
C TRP A 257 2.08 -4.83 6.71
N SER A 258 2.38 -5.61 5.68
CA SER A 258 3.74 -6.07 5.40
C SER A 258 4.76 -4.94 5.22
N ASN A 259 4.37 -3.74 4.76
CA ASN A 259 5.28 -2.61 4.66
C ASN A 259 5.80 -2.12 6.01
N ASP A 260 5.04 -2.32 7.08
CA ASP A 260 5.45 -1.96 8.44
C ASP A 260 6.17 -3.13 9.12
N ILE A 261 5.70 -4.35 8.87
CA ILE A 261 6.19 -5.57 9.55
C ILE A 261 7.53 -6.04 8.97
N LEU A 262 7.73 -6.08 7.65
CA LEU A 262 8.96 -6.62 7.05
C LEU A 262 10.24 -5.88 7.51
N PRO A 263 10.28 -4.53 7.55
CA PRO A 263 11.42 -3.82 8.10
C PRO A 263 11.68 -4.13 9.58
N LEU A 264 10.63 -4.37 10.37
CA LEU A 264 10.73 -4.69 11.79
C LEU A 264 11.49 -6.01 12.03
N LEU A 265 11.17 -7.05 11.25
CA LEU A 265 11.76 -8.39 11.37
C LEU A 265 13.29 -8.39 11.18
N LYS A 266 13.84 -7.42 10.44
CA LYS A 266 15.29 -7.28 10.26
C LYS A 266 16.04 -6.95 11.55
N THR A 267 15.37 -6.31 12.50
CA THR A 267 15.99 -5.80 13.74
C THR A 267 15.44 -6.45 15.00
N ARG A 268 14.32 -7.17 14.91
CA ARG A 268 13.62 -7.80 16.04
C ARG A 268 13.48 -9.30 15.82
N LYS A 269 14.47 -10.07 16.30
CA LYS A 269 14.49 -11.54 16.16
C LYS A 269 13.46 -12.23 17.05
N GLU A 270 12.94 -11.53 18.05
CA GLU A 270 11.87 -11.95 18.93
C GLU A 270 10.48 -11.88 18.29
N ILE A 271 10.35 -11.26 17.11
CA ILE A 271 9.12 -11.18 16.34
C ILE A 271 9.25 -12.03 15.07
N ALA A 272 8.24 -12.82 14.79
CA ALA A 272 8.05 -13.52 13.53
C ALA A 272 6.72 -13.06 12.89
N ALA A 273 6.49 -13.43 11.63
CA ALA A 273 5.24 -13.14 10.96
C ALA A 273 4.83 -14.28 10.02
N VAL A 274 3.55 -14.31 9.66
CA VAL A 274 2.98 -15.27 8.72
C VAL A 274 1.95 -14.58 7.81
N VAL A 275 1.90 -15.04 6.56
CA VAL A 275 0.81 -14.76 5.63
C VAL A 275 -0.27 -15.83 5.84
N PRO A 276 -1.51 -15.46 6.22
CA PRO A 276 -2.57 -16.43 6.48
C PRO A 276 -2.88 -17.32 5.27
N GLN A 277 -2.93 -18.64 5.49
CA GLN A 277 -3.08 -19.64 4.42
C GLN A 277 -4.44 -19.59 3.71
N SER A 278 -5.48 -19.09 4.38
CA SER A 278 -6.80 -18.84 3.78
C SER A 278 -6.81 -17.66 2.80
N GLY A 279 -5.71 -16.91 2.70
CA GLY A 279 -5.61 -15.67 1.93
C GLY A 279 -5.89 -14.43 2.79
N THR A 280 -5.41 -13.29 2.32
CA THR A 280 -5.39 -12.03 3.09
C THR A 280 -5.81 -10.84 2.23
N ALA A 281 -5.99 -9.68 2.86
CA ALA A 281 -6.06 -8.42 2.13
C ALA A 281 -4.71 -8.15 1.44
N LEU A 282 -4.81 -7.75 0.18
CA LEU A 282 -3.72 -7.17 -0.59
C LEU A 282 -3.88 -5.66 -0.57
N TRP A 283 -2.75 -4.95 -0.56
CA TRP A 283 -2.67 -3.51 -0.76
C TRP A 283 -1.66 -3.21 -1.87
N ALA A 284 -1.80 -2.06 -2.52
CA ALA A 284 -0.86 -1.62 -3.54
C ALA A 284 -0.60 -0.12 -3.49
N ASN A 285 0.64 0.28 -3.75
CA ASN A 285 0.95 1.65 -4.12
C ASN A 285 0.94 1.78 -5.63
N LEU A 286 0.30 2.84 -6.09
CA LEU A 286 0.00 3.10 -7.48
C LEU A 286 0.66 4.41 -7.92
N TRP A 287 1.14 4.47 -9.16
CA TRP A 287 1.37 5.73 -9.85
C TRP A 287 0.06 6.22 -10.45
N VAL A 288 -0.33 7.45 -10.11
CA VAL A 288 -1.49 8.13 -10.70
C VAL A 288 -1.08 9.45 -11.32
N LYS A 289 -1.78 9.83 -12.39
CA LYS A 289 -1.57 11.11 -13.07
C LYS A 289 -2.57 12.14 -12.54
N PRO A 290 -2.15 13.26 -11.93
CA PRO A 290 -3.08 14.30 -11.48
C PRO A 290 -3.89 14.88 -12.64
N ALA A 291 -5.15 15.23 -12.40
CA ALA A 291 -6.02 15.84 -13.41
C ALA A 291 -5.49 17.19 -13.92
N ALA A 292 -4.77 17.92 -13.06
CA ALA A 292 -4.16 19.21 -13.38
C ALA A 292 -2.74 19.10 -13.97
N SER A 293 -2.24 17.88 -14.24
CA SER A 293 -0.88 17.68 -14.75
C SER A 293 -0.80 17.71 -16.28
N ASP A 294 0.30 18.26 -16.79
CA ASP A 294 0.62 18.28 -18.22
C ASP A 294 0.99 16.88 -18.73
N GLU A 295 0.75 16.67 -20.04
CA GLU A 295 1.18 15.48 -20.77
C GLU A 295 2.71 15.45 -20.94
N THR A 296 3.32 14.30 -20.63
CA THR A 296 4.74 14.04 -20.92
C THR A 296 4.96 12.55 -21.10
N SER A 297 5.63 12.15 -22.20
CA SER A 297 5.96 10.75 -22.47
C SER A 297 6.94 10.13 -21.45
N LEU A 298 7.56 10.96 -20.60
CA LEU A 298 8.46 10.49 -19.54
C LEU A 298 7.69 9.76 -18.43
N THR A 299 6.39 10.02 -18.28
CA THR A 299 5.51 9.33 -17.32
C THR A 299 5.42 7.84 -17.65
N GLU A 300 5.10 7.52 -18.90
CA GLU A 300 4.96 6.13 -19.36
C GLU A 300 6.31 5.42 -19.37
N LYS A 301 7.40 6.11 -19.75
CA LYS A 301 8.76 5.56 -19.67
C LYS A 301 9.15 5.21 -18.24
N TRP A 302 8.81 6.03 -17.26
CA TRP A 302 9.06 5.75 -15.84
C TRP A 302 8.27 4.53 -15.36
N ILE A 303 6.97 4.47 -15.68
CA ILE A 303 6.12 3.34 -15.29
C ILE A 303 6.61 2.04 -15.90
N ASP A 304 6.91 2.04 -17.20
CA ASP A 304 7.40 0.87 -17.91
C ASP A 304 8.80 0.44 -17.41
N PHE A 305 9.66 1.39 -17.03
CA PHE A 305 10.93 1.14 -16.34
C PHE A 305 10.74 0.37 -15.03
N CYS A 306 9.80 0.80 -14.18
CA CYS A 306 9.49 0.12 -12.92
C CYS A 306 8.99 -1.33 -13.10
N TRP A 307 8.42 -1.65 -14.27
CA TRP A 307 7.94 -2.99 -14.60
C TRP A 307 8.96 -3.85 -15.34
N GLN A 308 10.16 -3.36 -15.63
CA GLN A 308 11.21 -4.21 -16.18
C GLN A 308 11.59 -5.29 -15.15
N PRO A 309 11.65 -6.59 -15.52
CA PRO A 309 11.91 -7.68 -14.58
C PRO A 309 13.13 -7.45 -13.67
N GLN A 310 14.25 -7.00 -14.23
CA GLN A 310 15.48 -6.75 -13.48
C GLN A 310 15.36 -5.55 -12.53
N ILE A 311 14.59 -4.53 -12.91
CA ILE A 311 14.34 -3.34 -12.07
C ILE A 311 13.36 -3.70 -10.96
N ALA A 312 12.29 -4.42 -11.28
CA ALA A 312 11.31 -4.95 -10.35
C ALA A 312 11.97 -5.79 -9.25
N GLU A 313 12.86 -6.71 -9.63
CA GLU A 313 13.62 -7.56 -8.69
C GLU A 313 14.51 -6.71 -7.77
N GLN A 314 15.29 -5.79 -8.33
CA GLN A 314 16.18 -4.92 -7.55
C GLN A 314 15.42 -3.97 -6.62
N MET A 315 14.31 -3.41 -7.08
CA MET A 315 13.41 -2.62 -6.24
C MET A 315 12.94 -3.44 -5.06
N SER A 316 12.50 -4.68 -5.28
CA SER A 316 12.04 -5.57 -4.22
C SER A 316 13.11 -5.93 -3.21
N LEU A 317 14.34 -6.22 -3.64
CA LEU A 317 15.46 -6.47 -2.75
C LEU A 317 15.78 -5.25 -1.86
N LEU A 318 15.84 -4.07 -2.46
CA LEU A 318 16.25 -2.84 -1.76
C LEU A 318 15.18 -2.30 -0.82
N THR A 319 13.91 -2.48 -1.16
CA THR A 319 12.78 -1.84 -0.44
C THR A 319 12.00 -2.80 0.44
N GLN A 320 12.09 -4.11 0.20
CA GLN A 320 11.24 -5.13 0.83
C GLN A 320 9.75 -4.99 0.51
N PHE A 321 9.44 -4.43 -0.65
CA PHE A 321 8.09 -4.47 -1.23
C PHE A 321 8.10 -5.31 -2.48
N THR A 322 6.95 -5.83 -2.89
CA THR A 322 6.88 -6.73 -4.04
C THR A 322 6.43 -5.94 -5.26
N SER A 323 7.15 -6.05 -6.38
CA SER A 323 6.69 -5.49 -7.65
C SER A 323 5.57 -6.37 -8.23
N PRO A 324 4.54 -5.78 -8.86
CA PRO A 324 3.38 -6.52 -9.36
C PRO A 324 3.71 -7.49 -10.49
N ILE A 325 4.87 -7.36 -11.16
CA ILE A 325 5.27 -8.29 -12.22
C ILE A 325 5.92 -9.57 -11.67
N LEU A 326 6.43 -9.56 -10.43
CA LEU A 326 7.18 -10.69 -9.88
C LEU A 326 6.39 -12.00 -9.83
N PRO A 327 5.08 -12.03 -9.50
CA PRO A 327 4.30 -13.27 -9.51
C PRO A 327 4.23 -13.98 -10.87
N GLU A 328 4.41 -13.26 -11.98
CA GLU A 328 4.40 -13.82 -13.35
C GLU A 328 5.80 -14.17 -13.86
N ILE A 329 6.86 -13.76 -13.15
CA ILE A 329 8.22 -14.17 -13.50
C ILE A 329 8.41 -15.62 -13.08
N ASN A 330 9.07 -16.40 -13.94
CA ASN A 330 9.53 -17.73 -13.59
C ASN A 330 10.39 -17.66 -12.31
N GLN A 331 9.88 -18.19 -11.19
CA GLN A 331 10.50 -18.08 -9.87
C GLN A 331 11.92 -18.67 -9.82
N ASN A 332 12.27 -19.61 -10.72
CA ASN A 332 13.63 -20.14 -10.82
C ASN A 332 14.65 -19.10 -11.31
N LYS A 333 14.19 -17.97 -11.87
CA LYS A 333 15.03 -16.85 -12.30
C LYS A 333 15.18 -15.77 -11.23
N LEU A 334 14.41 -15.83 -10.15
CA LEU A 334 14.49 -14.87 -9.04
C LEU A 334 15.60 -15.27 -8.07
N THR A 335 16.21 -14.28 -7.40
CA THR A 335 17.15 -14.58 -6.32
C THR A 335 16.49 -15.32 -5.15
N SER A 336 17.28 -16.08 -4.39
CA SER A 336 16.84 -16.78 -3.17
C SER A 336 16.18 -15.83 -2.17
N GLU A 337 16.70 -14.62 -2.02
CA GLU A 337 16.17 -13.60 -1.10
C GLU A 337 14.73 -13.18 -1.43
N ILE A 338 14.29 -13.32 -2.68
CA ILE A 338 12.90 -13.06 -3.08
C ILE A 338 12.09 -14.34 -3.05
N LYS A 339 12.52 -15.40 -3.77
CA LYS A 339 11.68 -16.59 -3.95
C LYS A 339 11.47 -17.40 -2.67
N ASP A 340 12.45 -17.37 -1.76
CA ASP A 340 12.38 -18.12 -0.49
C ASP A 340 11.72 -17.27 0.63
N ASN A 341 11.52 -15.97 0.41
CA ASN A 341 10.89 -15.07 1.36
C ASN A 341 9.38 -15.04 1.17
N LEU A 342 8.68 -16.00 1.78
CA LEU A 342 7.23 -16.17 1.68
C LEU A 342 6.40 -14.99 2.23
N LEU A 343 6.99 -14.11 3.04
CA LEU A 343 6.32 -12.90 3.53
C LEU A 343 6.36 -11.78 2.48
N LEU A 344 7.42 -11.74 1.67
CA LEU A 344 7.58 -10.80 0.56
C LEU A 344 6.83 -11.31 -0.67
N LEU A 345 7.09 -12.55 -1.10
CA LEU A 345 6.43 -13.20 -2.23
C LEU A 345 5.72 -14.48 -1.74
N PRO A 346 4.45 -14.38 -1.32
CA PRO A 346 3.66 -15.55 -0.90
C PRO A 346 3.50 -16.57 -2.03
N PRO A 347 3.24 -17.84 -1.70
CA PRO A 347 2.90 -18.86 -2.70
C PRO A 347 1.71 -18.44 -3.56
N LYS A 348 1.69 -18.89 -4.82
CA LYS A 348 0.67 -18.51 -5.80
C LYS A 348 -0.73 -18.84 -5.32
N GLU A 349 -0.92 -19.98 -4.67
CA GLU A 349 -2.20 -20.45 -4.13
C GLU A 349 -2.73 -19.51 -3.04
N VAL A 350 -1.83 -18.89 -2.25
CA VAL A 350 -2.19 -17.90 -1.24
C VAL A 350 -2.53 -16.57 -1.90
N ILE A 351 -1.78 -16.14 -2.92
CA ILE A 351 -2.07 -14.92 -3.70
C ILE A 351 -3.43 -15.04 -4.39
N GLU A 352 -3.78 -16.21 -4.93
CA GLU A 352 -5.06 -16.47 -5.59
C GLU A 352 -6.23 -16.31 -4.62
N LYS A 353 -6.10 -16.83 -3.39
CA LYS A 353 -7.09 -16.69 -2.31
C LYS A 353 -7.13 -15.28 -1.68
N SER A 354 -6.09 -14.48 -1.86
CA SER A 354 -5.97 -13.12 -1.32
C SER A 354 -6.70 -12.11 -2.21
N GLU A 355 -7.10 -10.97 -1.66
CA GLU A 355 -7.98 -10.03 -2.34
C GLU A 355 -7.55 -8.58 -2.10
N PHE A 356 -7.49 -7.77 -3.17
CA PHE A 356 -7.54 -6.33 -2.99
C PHE A 356 -8.89 -5.92 -2.39
N LEU A 357 -8.90 -4.85 -1.61
CA LEU A 357 -10.13 -4.28 -1.06
C LEU A 357 -10.79 -3.41 -2.13
N TYR A 358 -11.65 -4.01 -2.93
CA TYR A 358 -12.38 -3.30 -3.98
C TYR A 358 -13.37 -2.29 -3.38
N PRO A 359 -13.68 -1.21 -4.13
CA PRO A 359 -14.75 -0.30 -3.77
C PRO A 359 -16.07 -1.06 -3.71
N LEU A 360 -16.84 -0.80 -2.65
CA LEU A 360 -18.18 -1.34 -2.47
C LEU A 360 -19.19 -0.21 -2.68
N GLU A 361 -20.43 -0.57 -3.02
CA GLU A 361 -21.52 0.37 -3.15
C GLU A 361 -21.82 1.05 -1.80
N ASP A 362 -22.40 2.26 -1.83
CA ASP A 362 -22.61 3.08 -0.64
C ASP A 362 -23.40 2.34 0.46
N ASN A 363 -24.43 1.57 0.08
CA ASN A 363 -25.21 0.76 1.02
C ASN A 363 -24.34 -0.32 1.71
N SER A 364 -23.49 -1.02 0.95
CA SER A 364 -22.56 -1.99 1.49
C SER A 364 -21.56 -1.33 2.45
N ILE A 365 -20.96 -0.20 2.06
CA ILE A 365 -20.02 0.53 2.93
C ILE A 365 -20.70 0.92 4.26
N GLU A 366 -21.96 1.36 4.18
CA GLU A 366 -22.74 1.73 5.36
C GLU A 366 -22.95 0.53 6.30
N GLN A 367 -23.25 -0.66 5.77
CA GLN A 367 -23.34 -1.88 6.58
C GLN A 367 -22.03 -2.17 7.33
N TYR A 368 -20.89 -2.11 6.64
CA TYR A 368 -19.57 -2.31 7.26
C TYR A 368 -19.32 -1.26 8.36
N ARG A 369 -19.67 0.00 8.12
CA ARG A 369 -19.51 1.09 9.09
C ARG A 369 -20.36 0.86 10.33
N GLN A 370 -21.64 0.53 10.18
CA GLN A 370 -22.56 0.29 11.29
C GLN A 370 -22.13 -0.90 12.13
N LEU A 371 -21.83 -2.04 11.51
CA LEU A 371 -21.35 -3.22 12.22
C LEU A 371 -20.05 -2.92 12.97
N TRP A 372 -19.11 -2.20 12.34
CA TRP A 372 -17.88 -1.81 13.01
C TRP A 372 -18.11 -0.92 14.22
N GLN A 373 -18.98 0.09 14.09
CA GLN A 373 -19.34 0.97 15.20
C GLN A 373 -19.96 0.18 16.35
N GLU A 374 -20.88 -0.75 16.07
CA GLU A 374 -21.50 -1.61 17.09
C GLU A 374 -20.45 -2.44 17.84
N ILE A 375 -19.57 -3.14 17.12
CA ILE A 375 -18.51 -3.96 17.73
C ILE A 375 -17.56 -3.12 18.60
N ARG A 376 -17.29 -1.87 18.19
CA ARG A 376 -16.39 -0.97 18.92
C ARG A 376 -17.02 -0.33 20.15
N MET A 377 -18.35 -0.27 20.22
CA MET A 377 -19.09 0.26 21.37
C MET A 377 -19.38 -0.83 22.42
N ASN A 378 -19.52 -2.09 22.01
CA ASN A 378 -19.73 -3.21 22.92
C ASN A 378 -18.42 -3.59 23.64
N LYS A 379 -18.21 -2.99 24.82
CA LYS A 379 -17.23 -3.42 25.82
C LYS A 379 -17.94 -4.25 26.89
N GLU A 380 -18.40 -5.44 26.52
CA GLU A 380 -18.86 -6.44 27.51
C GLU A 380 -17.71 -7.28 28.04
#